data_AF-A0A0S4QZW2-F1
#
_entry.id   AF-A0A0S4QZW2-F1
#
_cell.length_a   1.000
_cell.length_b   1.000
_cell.length_c   1.000
_cell.angle_alpha   90.00
_cell.angle_beta   90.00
_cell.angle_gamma   90.00
#
_symmetry.space_group_name_H-M   'P 1'
#
loop_
_entity.id
_entity.type
_entity.pdbx_description
1 polymer ?
#
loop_
_entity_poly.entity_id
_entity_poly.type
_entity_poly.pdbx_seq_one_letter_code
_entity_poly.pdbx_strand_id
1 'polypeptide(L)'
;MCAAASHLTEATNRLGLAEFVDPAPRRFHTRDIQVLGAERLTRALTEAISDPRLRALLARLEHRPDGPLGHLPGGIDQAVDSVEILTQPGRRRDYALLLGLQA
;
A
#
# COMPACT_ATOMS: atom_id res chain seq x y z
N MET A 1 9.25 2.27 6.63
CA MET A 1 8.42 1.86 5.48
C MET A 1 7.80 0.48 5.66
N CYS A 2 8.57 -0.62 5.79
CA CYS A 2 7.97 -1.96 5.96
C CYS A 2 7.00 -2.08 7.13
N ALA A 3 7.34 -1.52 8.31
CA ALA A 3 6.44 -1.51 9.47
C ALA A 3 5.10 -0.79 9.19
N ALA A 4 5.15 0.39 8.58
CA ALA A 4 3.94 1.14 8.21
C ALA A 4 3.07 0.36 7.21
N ALA A 5 3.71 -0.31 6.23
CA ALA A 5 3.00 -1.12 5.24
C ALA A 5 2.41 -2.40 5.84
N SER A 6 3.10 -3.05 6.79
CA SER A 6 2.56 -4.16 7.57
C SER A 6 1.34 -3.73 8.38
N HIS A 7 1.39 -2.58 9.07
CA HIS A 7 0.25 -2.05 9.81
C HIS A 7 -0.96 -1.71 8.91
N LEU A 8 -0.73 -1.12 7.73
CA LEU A 8 -1.80 -0.89 6.76
C LEU A 8 -2.43 -2.22 6.30
N THR A 9 -1.61 -3.25 6.08
CA THR A 9 -2.08 -4.57 5.65
C THR A 9 -2.92 -5.24 6.75
N GLU A 10 -2.46 -5.18 8.00
CA GLU A 10 -3.23 -5.65 9.16
C GLU A 10 -4.56 -4.92 9.30
N ALA A 11 -4.56 -3.59 9.15
CA ALA A 11 -5.77 -2.79 9.20
C ALA A 11 -6.76 -3.17 8.09
N THR A 12 -6.26 -3.29 6.85
CA THR A 12 -7.06 -3.73 5.70
C THR A 12 -7.65 -5.12 5.91
N ASN A 13 -6.86 -6.07 6.40
CA ASN A 13 -7.32 -7.43 6.72
C ASN A 13 -8.44 -7.41 7.78
N ARG A 14 -8.29 -6.60 8.84
CA ARG A 14 -9.32 -6.48 9.89
C ARG A 14 -10.63 -5.88 9.37
N LEU A 15 -10.57 -4.99 8.38
CA LEU A 15 -11.75 -4.40 7.75
C LEU A 15 -12.46 -5.36 6.80
N GLY A 16 -11.85 -6.49 6.44
CA GLY A 16 -12.45 -7.48 5.54
C GLY A 16 -12.71 -6.96 4.13
N LEU A 17 -11.92 -5.97 3.68
CA LEU A 17 -12.10 -5.32 2.37
C LEU A 17 -11.75 -6.21 1.18
N ALA A 18 -10.92 -7.24 1.40
CA ALA A 18 -10.47 -8.20 0.41
C ALA A 18 -10.07 -9.51 1.10
N GLU A 19 -9.70 -10.52 0.30
CA GLU A 19 -9.05 -11.74 0.79
C GLU A 19 -7.81 -11.42 1.64
N PHE A 20 -7.54 -12.26 2.63
CA PHE A 20 -6.47 -12.05 3.59
C PHE A 20 -5.09 -11.95 2.91
N VAL A 21 -4.31 -10.93 3.25
CA VAL A 21 -2.94 -10.75 2.79
C VAL A 21 -1.97 -10.83 3.97
N ASP A 22 -1.03 -11.77 3.95
CA ASP A 22 0.02 -11.86 4.98
C ASP A 22 0.84 -10.54 5.07
N PRO A 23 0.85 -9.87 6.24
CA PRO A 23 1.47 -8.56 6.44
C PRO A 23 2.98 -8.62 6.67
N ALA A 24 3.59 -9.80 6.76
CA ALA A 24 5.01 -9.92 7.03
C ALA A 24 5.86 -9.44 5.83
N PRO A 25 6.90 -8.61 6.06
CA PRO A 25 7.90 -8.31 5.04
C PRO A 25 8.63 -9.58 4.58
N ARG A 26 9.06 -9.59 3.33
CA ARG A 26 9.78 -10.69 2.68
C ARG A 26 11.05 -10.19 2.01
N ARG A 27 12.02 -11.08 1.82
CA ARG A 27 13.23 -10.74 1.05
C ARG A 27 12.88 -10.39 -0.39
N PHE A 28 13.48 -9.31 -0.88
CA PHE A 28 13.35 -8.94 -2.28
C PHE A 28 14.24 -9.85 -3.13
N HIS A 29 13.64 -10.88 -3.73
CA HIS A 29 14.36 -11.97 -4.38
C HIS A 29 15.42 -12.57 -3.44
N THR A 30 16.66 -12.71 -3.93
CA THR A 30 17.79 -13.21 -3.16
C THR A 30 18.51 -12.14 -2.34
N ARG A 31 18.10 -10.86 -2.44
CA ARG A 31 18.78 -9.75 -1.77
C ARG A 31 18.47 -9.74 -0.27
N ASP A 32 19.37 -9.16 0.51
CA ASP A 32 19.17 -8.93 1.94
C ASP A 32 18.49 -7.58 2.19
N ILE A 33 17.37 -7.38 1.48
CA ILE A 33 16.52 -6.19 1.58
C ILE A 33 15.11 -6.70 1.77
N GLN A 34 14.41 -6.17 2.78
CA GLN A 34 13.03 -6.56 3.09
C GLN A 34 12.04 -5.64 2.38
N VAL A 35 11.02 -6.22 1.75
CA VAL A 35 9.90 -5.52 1.10
C VAL A 35 8.59 -6.22 1.45
N LEU A 36 7.48 -5.48 1.50
CA LEU A 36 6.16 -6.10 1.70
C LEU A 36 5.67 -6.84 0.44
N GLY A 37 6.13 -6.40 -0.74
CA GLY A 37 5.54 -6.78 -2.03
C GLY A 37 4.15 -6.18 -2.16
N ALA A 38 4.06 -4.85 -2.23
CA ALA A 38 2.79 -4.12 -2.19
C ALA A 38 1.84 -4.54 -3.32
N GLU A 39 2.35 -5.11 -4.42
CA GLU A 39 1.53 -5.71 -5.48
C GLU A 39 0.56 -6.78 -4.96
N ARG A 40 0.90 -7.47 -3.87
CA ARG A 40 0.04 -8.49 -3.24
C ARG A 40 -1.23 -7.87 -2.65
N LEU A 41 -1.08 -6.75 -1.96
CA LEU A 41 -2.21 -6.02 -1.37
C LEU A 41 -3.04 -5.38 -2.47
N THR A 42 -2.39 -4.79 -3.47
CA THR A 42 -3.10 -4.21 -4.61
C THR A 42 -3.88 -5.24 -5.39
N ARG A 43 -3.34 -6.46 -5.58
CA ARG A 43 -4.06 -7.58 -6.21
C ARG A 43 -5.36 -7.85 -5.47
N ALA A 44 -5.28 -8.13 -4.17
CA ALA A 44 -6.41 -8.51 -3.35
C ALA A 44 -7.50 -7.42 -3.37
N LEU A 45 -7.11 -6.16 -3.19
CA LEU A 45 -8.04 -5.02 -3.23
C LEU A 45 -8.68 -4.82 -4.59
N THR A 46 -7.93 -5.02 -5.67
CA THR A 46 -8.46 -4.84 -7.04
C THR A 46 -9.41 -5.99 -7.40
N GLU A 47 -9.09 -7.22 -7.01
CA GLU A 47 -9.96 -8.39 -7.19
C GLU A 47 -11.29 -8.26 -6.42
N ALA A 48 -11.25 -7.63 -5.24
CA ALA A 48 -12.42 -7.38 -4.40
C ALA A 48 -13.38 -6.32 -4.96
N ILE A 49 -12.99 -5.54 -5.98
CA ILE A 49 -13.88 -4.57 -6.63
C ILE A 49 -15.04 -5.32 -7.30
N SER A 50 -16.25 -5.11 -6.80
CA SER A 50 -17.48 -5.73 -7.31
C SER A 50 -18.34 -4.78 -8.15
N ASP A 51 -18.12 -3.46 -8.07
CA ASP A 51 -18.89 -2.48 -8.83
C ASP A 51 -18.72 -2.67 -10.35
N PRO A 52 -19.80 -2.87 -11.12
CA PRO A 52 -19.71 -3.16 -12.55
C PRO A 52 -19.10 -2.03 -13.39
N ARG A 53 -19.30 -0.77 -13.00
CA ARG A 53 -18.76 0.38 -13.72
C ARG A 53 -17.26 0.51 -13.49
N LEU A 54 -16.80 0.26 -12.26
CA LEU A 54 -15.39 0.20 -11.93
C LEU A 54 -14.71 -0.98 -12.65
N ARG A 55 -15.33 -2.16 -12.70
CA ARG A 55 -14.81 -3.29 -13.47
C ARG A 55 -14.68 -2.99 -14.96
N ALA A 56 -15.68 -2.33 -15.54
CA ALA A 56 -15.63 -1.89 -16.94
C ALA A 56 -14.50 -0.88 -17.19
N LEU A 57 -14.25 0.04 -16.25
CA LEU A 57 -13.13 0.96 -16.32
C LEU A 57 -11.78 0.23 -16.28
N LEU A 58 -11.60 -0.70 -15.34
CA LEU A 58 -10.36 -1.49 -15.23
C LEU A 58 -10.10 -2.30 -16.50
N ALA A 59 -11.13 -2.92 -17.08
CA ALA A 59 -11.02 -3.64 -18.35
C ALA A 59 -10.60 -2.73 -19.51
N ARG A 60 -11.15 -1.50 -19.58
CA ARG A 60 -10.79 -0.50 -20.58
C ARG A 60 -9.35 0.01 -20.44
N LEU A 61 -8.84 0.03 -19.21
CA LEU A 61 -7.45 0.37 -18.92
C LEU A 61 -6.50 -0.82 -19.15
N GLU A 62 -6.98 -1.93 -19.72
CA GLU A 62 -6.24 -3.16 -19.93
C GLU A 62 -5.61 -3.73 -18.64
N HIS A 63 -6.20 -3.42 -17.48
CA HIS A 63 -5.76 -3.99 -16.23
C HIS A 63 -6.02 -5.50 -16.26
N ARG A 64 -4.95 -6.25 -16.39
CA ARG A 64 -4.92 -7.71 -16.29
C ARG A 64 -3.81 -8.08 -15.31
N PRO A 65 -4.03 -9.06 -14.42
CA PRO A 65 -2.99 -9.54 -13.50
C PRO A 65 -1.66 -9.85 -14.20
N ASP A 66 -1.74 -10.39 -15.43
CA ASP A 66 -0.60 -10.75 -16.29
C ASP A 66 -0.42 -9.83 -17.51
N GLY A 67 -1.08 -8.66 -17.51
CA GLY A 67 -1.03 -7.70 -18.62
C GLY A 67 0.23 -6.82 -18.63
N PRO A 68 0.45 -6.01 -19.68
CA PRO A 68 1.63 -5.14 -19.80
C PRO A 68 1.67 -4.01 -18.75
N LEU A 69 0.49 -3.56 -18.27
CA LEU A 69 0.36 -2.66 -17.12
C LEU A 69 0.47 -3.40 -15.77
N GLY A 70 0.44 -4.74 -15.78
CA GLY A 70 0.47 -5.59 -14.61
C GLY A 70 -0.63 -5.25 -13.60
N HIS A 71 -0.25 -5.28 -12.32
CA HIS A 71 -1.12 -4.86 -11.23
C HIS A 71 -1.23 -3.34 -11.18
N LEU A 72 -2.38 -2.79 -10.76
CA LEU A 72 -2.44 -1.35 -10.45
C LEU A 72 -1.28 -1.03 -9.50
N PRO A 73 -0.47 0.00 -9.78
CA PRO A 73 0.58 0.38 -8.87
C PRO A 73 -0.09 0.87 -7.58
N GLY A 74 0.13 0.13 -6.50
CA GLY A 74 -0.22 0.56 -5.15
C GLY A 74 1.07 0.66 -4.36
N GLY A 75 1.46 1.88 -4.03
CA GLY A 75 2.57 2.14 -3.14
C GLY A 75 2.08 3.01 -2.00
N ILE A 76 2.55 2.74 -0.79
CA ILE A 76 2.59 3.78 0.25
C ILE A 76 3.82 4.62 -0.10
N ASP A 77 3.69 5.58 -1.01
CA ASP A 77 4.81 6.42 -1.45
C ASP A 77 5.12 7.54 -0.44
N GLN A 78 4.14 7.90 0.38
CA GLN A 78 4.26 8.94 1.38
C GLN A 78 3.92 8.38 2.76
N ALA A 79 4.93 8.34 3.63
CA ALA A 79 4.70 8.10 5.06
C ALA A 79 3.98 9.30 5.72
N VAL A 80 4.09 10.48 5.09
CA VAL A 80 3.37 11.71 5.40
C VAL A 80 3.10 12.48 4.10
N ASP A 81 1.89 12.35 3.56
CA ASP A 81 1.30 13.33 2.64
C ASP A 81 0.26 14.15 3.41
N SER A 82 0.72 14.78 4.50
CA SER A 82 -0.13 15.66 5.28
C SER A 82 0.18 17.09 4.91
N VAL A 83 -0.80 17.77 4.32
CA VAL A 83 -0.72 19.21 4.04
C VAL A 83 -0.26 19.97 5.28
N GLU A 84 -0.70 19.58 6.47
CA GLU A 84 -0.30 20.22 7.73
C GLU A 84 1.20 20.08 8.00
N ILE A 85 1.80 18.91 7.74
CA ILE A 85 3.24 18.67 7.94
C ILE A 85 4.06 19.32 6.83
N LEU A 86 3.57 19.28 5.59
CA LEU A 86 4.22 19.85 4.43
C LEU A 86 4.20 21.39 4.44
N THR A 87 3.19 22.00 5.07
CA THR A 87 3.02 23.47 5.10
C THR A 87 3.39 24.11 6.44
N GLN A 88 3.56 23.32 7.52
CA GLN A 88 3.99 23.83 8.84
C GLN A 88 5.32 23.19 9.30
N PRO A 89 6.48 23.66 8.80
CA PRO A 89 7.79 23.12 9.16
C PRO A 89 8.15 23.24 10.65
N GLY A 90 7.38 23.93 11.49
CA GLY A 90 7.56 23.89 12.94
C GLY A 90 7.15 22.55 13.56
N ARG A 91 6.18 21.84 12.95
CA ARG A 91 5.49 20.70 13.56
C ARG A 91 6.01 19.34 13.09
N ARG A 92 6.89 19.29 12.10
CA ARG A 92 7.50 18.05 11.58
C ARG A 92 8.08 17.12 12.66
N ARG A 93 8.60 17.66 13.77
CA ARG A 93 9.11 16.84 14.89
C ARG A 93 8.00 16.17 15.69
N ASP A 94 6.84 16.80 15.82
CA ASP A 94 5.69 16.25 16.55
C ASP A 94 5.17 14.96 15.87
N TYR A 95 5.33 14.87 14.55
CA TYR A 95 4.90 13.73 13.76
C TYR A 95 6.01 12.68 13.55
N ALA A 96 7.24 12.91 14.00
CA ALA A 96 8.32 11.93 13.88
C ALA A 96 7.98 10.62 14.62
N LEU A 97 7.34 10.73 15.79
CA LEU A 97 6.88 9.58 16.58
C LEU A 97 5.80 8.76 15.86
N LEU A 98 4.89 9.41 15.11
CA LEU A 98 3.87 8.74 14.31
C LEU A 98 4.47 7.88 13.18
N LEU A 99 5.70 8.19 12.77
CA LEU A 99 6.45 7.44 11.76
C LEU A 99 7.42 6.42 12.37
N GLY A 100 7.44 6.27 13.69
CA GLY A 100 8.39 5.44 14.41
C GLY A 100 9.83 5.95 14.34
N LEU A 101 10.03 7.23 14.02
CA LEU A 101 11.34 7.88 14.03
C LEU A 101 11.62 8.40 15.44
N GLN A 102 12.79 8.05 15.99
CA GLN A 102 13.26 8.61 17.26
C GLN A 102 13.66 10.08 17.03
N ALA A 103 13.31 10.95 17.98
CA ALA A 103 13.59 12.40 17.92
C ALA A 103 15.07 12.72 18.12
#